data_AF-A0A7Z9E4S7-F1
#
_entry.id   AF-A0A7Z9E4S7-F1
#
_cell.length_a   1.000
_cell.length_b   1.000
_cell.length_c   1.000
_cell.angle_alpha   90.00
_cell.angle_beta   90.00
_cell.angle_gamma   90.00
#
_symmetry.space_group_name_H-M   'P 1'
#
loop_
_entity.id
_entity.type
_entity.pdbx_description
1 polymer ?
#
loop_
_entity_poly.entity_id
_entity_poly.type
_entity_poly.pdbx_seq_one_letter_code
_entity_poly.pdbx_strand_id
1 'polypeptide(L)'
;MQSAWRENRSAYNLAQVKTNAHRLFLFYAVECGLKAIYIKRNLGECTDDCPDLYRDGHNINKLLDLLNNGNDLKLHNIICMSDITDKLDNTISRRLKPGQINQMWRYGGKLEKWGDESEQQSSTDEDLEGKLLTICEFIEQELNR
;
A
#
# COMPACT_ATOMS: atom_id res chain seq x y z
N MET A 1 -9.87 12.35 -5.25
CA MET A 1 -9.13 11.38 -4.40
C MET A 1 -9.79 11.10 -3.05
N GLN A 2 -10.33 12.09 -2.33
CA GLN A 2 -10.99 11.83 -1.02
C GLN A 2 -12.19 10.87 -1.08
N SER A 3 -13.07 10.96 -2.10
CA SER A 3 -14.21 10.01 -2.18
C SER A 3 -13.72 8.58 -2.42
N ALA A 4 -12.79 8.37 -3.35
CA ALA A 4 -12.16 7.07 -3.58
C ALA A 4 -11.51 6.48 -2.31
N TRP A 5 -10.85 7.29 -1.49
CA TRP A 5 -10.37 6.85 -0.17
C TRP A 5 -11.52 6.36 0.73
N ARG A 6 -12.58 7.16 0.88
CA ARG A 6 -13.73 6.82 1.73
C ARG A 6 -14.45 5.54 1.25
N GLU A 7 -14.69 5.43 -0.05
CA GLU A 7 -15.40 4.30 -0.67
C GLU A 7 -14.60 3.00 -0.53
N ASN A 8 -13.31 3.02 -0.86
CA ASN A 8 -12.45 1.85 -0.72
C ASN A 8 -12.28 1.43 0.76
N ARG A 9 -12.11 2.39 1.67
CA ARG A 9 -12.03 2.11 3.12
C ARG A 9 -13.33 1.52 3.64
N SER A 10 -14.47 2.04 3.20
CA SER A 10 -15.79 1.51 3.54
C SER A 10 -15.96 0.07 3.04
N ALA A 11 -15.64 -0.19 1.77
CA ALA A 11 -15.70 -1.53 1.18
C ALA A 11 -14.81 -2.54 1.91
N TYR A 12 -13.60 -2.13 2.32
CA TYR A 12 -12.77 -2.95 3.19
C TYR A 12 -13.46 -3.23 4.52
N ASN A 13 -13.95 -2.19 5.23
CA ASN A 13 -14.52 -2.32 6.57
C ASN A 13 -15.79 -3.17 6.64
N LEU A 14 -16.66 -3.11 5.62
CA LEU A 14 -17.92 -3.85 5.57
C LEU A 14 -17.72 -5.38 5.48
N ALA A 15 -16.55 -5.84 5.04
CA ALA A 15 -16.27 -7.26 4.89
C ALA A 15 -16.04 -7.96 6.25
N GLN A 16 -16.79 -9.02 6.52
CA GLN A 16 -16.59 -9.85 7.72
C GLN A 16 -15.32 -10.70 7.65
N VAL A 17 -14.96 -11.17 6.45
CA VAL A 17 -13.73 -11.94 6.19
C VAL A 17 -12.87 -11.16 5.20
N LYS A 18 -11.62 -10.89 5.57
CA LYS A 18 -10.68 -10.19 4.70
C LYS A 18 -10.05 -11.20 3.74
N THR A 19 -10.26 -10.94 2.45
CA THR A 19 -9.64 -11.69 1.34
C THR A 19 -8.73 -10.74 0.58
N ASN A 20 -7.95 -11.26 -0.37
CA ASN A 20 -7.11 -10.44 -1.24
C ASN A 20 -7.86 -9.29 -1.92
N ALA A 21 -9.12 -9.50 -2.32
CA ALA A 21 -9.95 -8.45 -2.90
C ALA A 21 -10.21 -7.31 -1.90
N HIS A 22 -10.47 -7.64 -0.64
CA HIS A 22 -10.67 -6.64 0.41
C HIS A 22 -9.35 -5.92 0.73
N ARG A 23 -8.24 -6.66 0.81
CA ARG A 23 -6.89 -6.09 1.00
C ARG A 23 -6.51 -5.10 -0.11
N LEU A 24 -6.92 -5.38 -1.35
CA LEU A 24 -6.79 -4.42 -2.45
C LEU A 24 -7.57 -3.14 -2.21
N PHE A 25 -8.79 -3.21 -1.70
CA PHE A 25 -9.53 -1.99 -1.32
C PHE A 25 -8.79 -1.24 -0.22
N LEU A 26 -8.23 -1.90 0.78
CA LEU A 26 -7.41 -1.23 1.80
C LEU A 26 -6.17 -0.55 1.19
N PHE A 27 -5.46 -1.23 0.30
CA PHE A 27 -4.32 -0.65 -0.41
C PHE A 27 -4.71 0.61 -1.19
N TYR A 28 -5.77 0.54 -1.99
CA TYR A 28 -6.23 1.69 -2.77
C TYR A 28 -6.81 2.80 -1.89
N ALA A 29 -7.41 2.46 -0.74
CA ALA A 29 -7.80 3.46 0.25
C ALA A 29 -6.58 4.23 0.74
N VAL A 30 -5.51 3.54 1.14
CA VAL A 30 -4.26 4.19 1.57
C VAL A 30 -3.67 5.05 0.46
N GLU A 31 -3.52 4.50 -0.74
CA GLU A 31 -2.94 5.23 -1.89
C GLU A 31 -3.75 6.50 -2.22
N CYS A 32 -5.07 6.38 -2.40
CA CYS A 32 -5.93 7.52 -2.71
C CYS A 32 -5.97 8.51 -1.55
N GLY A 33 -5.90 8.05 -0.31
CA GLY A 33 -5.89 8.90 0.88
C GLY A 33 -4.62 9.75 0.99
N LEU A 34 -3.44 9.15 0.82
CA LEU A 34 -2.18 9.89 0.80
C LEU A 34 -2.14 10.92 -0.34
N LYS A 35 -2.60 10.53 -1.54
CA LYS A 35 -2.76 11.48 -2.67
C LYS A 35 -3.72 12.61 -2.33
N ALA A 36 -4.84 12.31 -1.66
CA ALA A 36 -5.80 13.32 -1.27
C ALA A 36 -5.22 14.35 -0.28
N ILE A 37 -4.40 13.92 0.67
CA ILE A 37 -3.69 14.83 1.58
C ILE A 37 -2.72 15.70 0.80
N TYR A 38 -1.93 15.09 -0.11
CA TYR A 38 -0.96 15.84 -0.91
C TYR A 38 -1.66 16.92 -1.75
N ILE A 39 -2.74 16.57 -2.45
CA ILE A 39 -3.56 17.51 -3.23
C ILE A 39 -4.10 18.65 -2.34
N LYS A 40 -4.67 18.31 -1.16
CA LYS A 40 -5.19 19.29 -0.19
C LYS A 40 -4.11 20.28 0.27
N ARG A 41 -2.89 19.78 0.56
CA ARG A 41 -1.76 20.62 1.03
C ARG A 41 -1.16 21.51 -0.05
N ASN A 42 -1.21 21.08 -1.31
CA ASN A 42 -0.66 21.81 -2.45
C ASN A 42 -1.71 22.62 -3.24
N LEU A 43 -2.93 22.75 -2.71
CA LEU A 43 -4.04 23.49 -3.34
C LEU A 43 -4.38 23.02 -4.76
N GLY A 44 -4.15 21.75 -5.07
CA GLY A 44 -4.57 21.15 -6.35
C GLY A 44 -6.05 20.78 -6.35
N GLU A 45 -6.65 20.64 -7.53
CA GLU A 45 -8.03 20.14 -7.67
C GLU A 45 -8.03 18.63 -7.96
N CYS A 46 -7.04 18.16 -8.72
CA CYS A 46 -6.90 16.77 -9.12
C CYS A 46 -5.43 16.31 -9.13
N THR A 47 -5.21 15.05 -9.50
CA THR A 47 -3.84 14.51 -9.62
C THR A 47 -3.04 15.11 -10.77
N ASP A 48 -3.70 15.56 -11.82
CA ASP A 48 -3.03 16.12 -13.00
C ASP A 48 -2.35 17.46 -12.68
N ASP A 49 -2.85 18.16 -11.66
CA ASP A 49 -2.24 19.39 -11.12
C ASP A 49 -0.99 19.11 -10.27
N CYS A 50 -0.71 17.84 -9.97
CA CYS A 50 0.30 17.41 -9.01
C CYS A 50 1.32 16.47 -9.69
N PRO A 51 2.30 17.00 -10.46
CA PRO A 51 3.24 16.19 -11.24
C PRO A 51 4.08 15.22 -10.39
N ASP A 52 4.32 15.54 -9.11
CA ASP A 52 5.03 14.67 -8.18
C ASP A 52 4.30 13.34 -7.94
N LEU A 53 2.98 13.28 -8.16
CA LEU A 53 2.18 12.06 -7.99
C LEU A 53 2.29 11.09 -9.18
N TYR A 54 2.82 11.53 -10.33
CA TYR A 54 2.82 10.73 -11.57
C TYR A 54 3.91 9.66 -11.60
N ARG A 55 5.09 9.95 -11.04
CA ARG A 55 6.29 9.11 -11.21
C ARG A 55 6.29 7.84 -10.36
N ASP A 56 5.78 7.91 -9.13
CA ASP A 56 5.79 6.82 -8.15
C ASP A 56 4.41 6.59 -7.53
N GLY A 57 3.33 6.92 -8.25
CA GLY A 57 1.98 7.11 -7.71
C GLY A 57 1.34 5.94 -6.96
N HIS A 58 1.86 4.71 -7.06
CA HIS A 58 1.39 3.57 -6.26
C HIS A 58 2.29 3.25 -5.06
N ASN A 59 3.50 3.82 -5.01
CA ASN A 59 4.46 3.53 -3.96
C ASN A 59 4.13 4.29 -2.68
N ILE A 60 3.51 3.59 -1.74
CA ILE A 60 3.09 4.12 -0.44
C ILE A 60 4.24 4.84 0.29
N ASN A 61 5.46 4.28 0.29
CA ASN A 61 6.59 4.93 0.95
C ASN A 61 6.97 6.26 0.29
N LYS A 62 6.89 6.34 -1.05
CA LYS A 62 7.15 7.59 -1.78
C LYS A 62 6.06 8.63 -1.54
N LEU A 63 4.80 8.20 -1.45
CA LEU A 63 3.69 9.09 -1.09
C LEU A 63 3.87 9.63 0.34
N LEU A 64 4.32 8.81 1.29
CA LEU A 64 4.66 9.24 2.65
C LEU A 64 5.84 10.23 2.66
N ASP A 65 6.89 9.97 1.87
CA ASP A 65 8.02 10.89 1.69
C ASP A 65 7.56 12.29 1.24
N LEU A 66 6.66 12.35 0.24
CA LEU A 66 6.09 13.62 -0.25
C LEU A 66 5.32 14.40 0.81
N LEU A 67 4.77 13.71 1.81
CA LEU A 67 4.03 14.33 2.90
C LEU A 67 4.93 14.77 4.06
N ASN A 68 6.26 14.62 3.96
CA ASN A 68 7.23 14.82 5.03
C ASN A 68 6.82 14.10 6.33
N ASN A 69 6.16 12.94 6.21
CA ASN A 69 5.62 12.18 7.33
C ASN A 69 6.14 10.74 7.31
N GLY A 70 6.45 10.25 8.51
CA GLY A 70 6.37 8.82 8.80
C GLY A 70 7.54 7.97 8.33
N ASN A 71 8.73 8.18 8.89
CA ASN A 71 9.67 7.05 8.99
C ASN A 71 9.00 5.86 9.70
N ASP A 72 8.15 6.12 10.70
CA ASP A 72 7.46 5.10 11.49
C ASP A 72 6.26 4.46 10.76
N LEU A 73 5.72 5.12 9.72
CA LEU A 73 4.59 4.63 8.92
C LEU A 73 5.03 3.88 7.66
N LYS A 74 6.32 3.95 7.30
CA LYS A 74 6.82 3.29 6.10
C LYS A 74 6.66 1.79 6.19
N LEU A 75 6.32 1.22 5.04
CA LEU A 75 6.35 -0.22 4.83
C LEU A 75 7.79 -0.67 4.62
N HIS A 76 8.06 -1.94 4.88
CA HIS A 76 9.35 -2.54 4.57
C HIS A 76 9.64 -2.50 3.06
N ASN A 77 10.92 -2.30 2.69
CA ASN A 77 11.30 -2.13 1.29
C ASN A 77 11.29 -3.43 0.49
N ILE A 78 11.44 -4.57 1.18
CA ILE A 78 11.37 -5.90 0.60
C ILE A 78 10.12 -6.59 1.12
N ILE A 79 9.29 -7.03 0.18
CA ILE A 79 8.06 -7.80 0.43
C ILE A 79 8.16 -9.06 -0.43
N CYS A 80 8.09 -10.23 0.17
CA CYS A 80 8.30 -11.51 -0.48
C CYS A 80 7.03 -12.35 -0.48
N MET A 81 6.69 -12.89 -1.66
CA MET A 81 5.69 -13.94 -1.81
C MET A 81 6.37 -15.30 -1.86
N SER A 82 5.58 -16.38 -1.77
CA SER A 82 6.05 -17.75 -2.02
C SER A 82 6.81 -17.83 -3.33
N ASP A 83 7.89 -18.60 -3.39
CA ASP A 83 8.56 -18.85 -4.66
C ASP A 83 7.66 -19.66 -5.62
N ILE A 84 7.89 -19.55 -6.92
CA ILE A 84 7.24 -20.39 -7.94
C ILE A 84 8.28 -21.14 -8.73
N THR A 85 7.88 -22.26 -9.32
CA THR A 85 8.73 -23.02 -10.22
C THR A 85 8.34 -22.72 -11.66
N ASP A 86 9.33 -22.45 -12.52
CA ASP A 86 9.09 -22.28 -13.96
C ASP A 86 8.94 -23.63 -14.69
N LYS A 87 8.80 -23.57 -16.03
CA LYS A 87 8.65 -24.78 -16.85
C LYS A 87 9.92 -25.64 -16.94
N LEU A 88 11.04 -25.14 -16.42
CA LEU A 88 12.36 -25.76 -16.46
C LEU A 88 12.83 -26.17 -15.05
N ASP A 89 11.91 -26.25 -14.09
CA ASP A 89 12.17 -26.55 -12.68
C ASP A 89 13.09 -25.56 -11.95
N ASN A 90 13.21 -24.32 -12.45
CA ASN A 90 13.93 -23.27 -11.73
C ASN A 90 13.01 -22.58 -10.71
N THR A 91 13.52 -22.40 -9.50
CA THR A 91 12.86 -21.59 -8.48
C THR A 91 13.00 -20.09 -8.80
N ILE A 92 11.87 -19.42 -8.98
CA ILE A 92 11.78 -17.97 -9.19
C ILE A 92 11.35 -17.32 -7.88
N SER A 93 12.24 -16.51 -7.31
CA SER A 93 11.91 -15.69 -6.14
C SER A 93 11.07 -14.48 -6.53
N ARG A 94 9.98 -14.27 -5.80
CA ARG A 94 9.01 -13.19 -6.09
C ARG A 94 9.08 -12.10 -5.04
N ARG A 95 9.99 -11.15 -5.26
CA ARG A 95 10.17 -9.94 -4.45
C ARG A 95 9.42 -8.75 -5.04
N LEU A 96 8.80 -7.98 -4.17
CA LEU A 96 7.97 -6.82 -4.48
C LEU A 96 8.47 -5.60 -3.71
N LYS A 97 8.31 -4.44 -4.32
CA LYS A 97 8.42 -3.13 -3.65
C LYS A 97 7.05 -2.72 -3.07
N PRO A 98 6.99 -1.77 -2.13
CA PRO A 98 5.74 -1.25 -1.59
C PRO A 98 4.71 -0.82 -2.65
N GLY A 99 5.16 -0.25 -3.77
CA GLY A 99 4.28 0.14 -4.88
C GLY A 99 3.71 -1.01 -5.71
N GLN A 100 4.06 -2.25 -5.40
CA GLN A 100 3.65 -3.46 -6.12
C GLN A 100 2.80 -4.40 -5.24
N ILE A 101 2.47 -4.01 -4.00
CA ILE A 101 1.63 -4.82 -3.10
C ILE A 101 0.26 -5.11 -3.75
N ASN A 102 -0.30 -4.17 -4.49
CA ASN A 102 -1.52 -4.42 -5.25
C ASN A 102 -1.39 -5.60 -6.23
N GLN A 103 -0.21 -5.82 -6.82
CA GLN A 103 0.02 -6.94 -7.74
C GLN A 103 -0.06 -8.28 -7.00
N MET A 104 0.50 -8.36 -5.79
CA MET A 104 0.44 -9.56 -4.95
C MET A 104 -1.00 -10.01 -4.77
N TRP A 105 -1.84 -9.15 -4.23
CA TRP A 105 -3.22 -9.52 -3.92
C TRP A 105 -4.07 -9.67 -5.19
N ARG A 106 -3.84 -8.85 -6.22
CA ARG A 106 -4.53 -8.95 -7.51
C ARG A 106 -4.35 -10.30 -8.19
N TYR A 107 -3.16 -10.90 -8.07
CA TYR A 107 -2.84 -12.17 -8.69
C TYR A 107 -2.85 -13.34 -7.71
N GLY A 108 -3.51 -13.21 -6.56
CA GLY A 108 -3.70 -14.32 -5.62
C GLY A 108 -2.45 -14.69 -4.80
N GLY A 109 -1.41 -13.86 -4.84
CA GLY A 109 -0.24 -14.01 -3.96
C GLY A 109 -0.58 -13.73 -2.50
N LYS A 110 0.33 -14.13 -1.62
CA LYS A 110 0.29 -13.92 -0.17
C LYS A 110 1.65 -13.47 0.32
N LEU A 111 1.67 -12.68 1.38
CA LEU A 111 2.90 -12.36 2.07
C LEU A 111 3.45 -13.60 2.78
N GLU A 112 4.76 -13.81 2.67
CA GLU A 112 5.47 -14.78 3.51
C GLU A 112 6.56 -14.13 4.36
N LYS A 113 7.25 -13.14 3.80
CA LYS A 113 8.34 -12.44 4.47
C LYS A 113 8.36 -10.99 4.06
N TRP A 114 8.82 -10.13 4.95
CA TRP A 114 9.16 -8.75 4.62
C TRP A 114 10.37 -8.30 5.42
N GLY A 115 10.88 -7.13 5.11
CA GLY A 115 11.97 -6.51 5.86
C GLY A 115 12.82 -5.60 4.99
N ASP A 116 14.02 -5.38 5.45
CA ASP A 116 15.05 -4.65 4.72
C ASP A 116 16.13 -5.62 4.21
N GLU A 117 17.11 -5.13 3.43
CA GLU A 117 18.11 -6.00 2.80
C GLU A 117 18.90 -6.84 3.83
N SER A 118 19.14 -6.27 5.02
CA SER A 118 19.90 -6.88 6.09
C SER A 118 19.10 -7.83 6.98
N GLU A 119 17.77 -7.70 7.02
CA GLU A 119 16.93 -8.43 7.96
C GLU A 119 15.53 -8.63 7.38
N GLN A 120 15.22 -9.88 7.05
CA GLN A 120 13.88 -10.31 6.63
C GLN A 120 13.30 -11.24 7.67
N GLN A 121 12.04 -11.01 8.02
CA GLN A 121 11.30 -11.81 8.98
C GLN A 121 10.07 -12.45 8.33
N SER A 122 9.64 -13.58 8.89
CA SER A 122 8.38 -14.22 8.52
C SER A 122 7.21 -13.31 8.88
N SER A 123 6.25 -13.15 7.98
CA SER A 123 5.09 -12.27 8.19
C SER A 123 3.90 -12.71 7.34
N THR A 124 2.72 -12.25 7.70
CA THR A 124 1.46 -12.63 7.04
C THR A 124 0.76 -11.43 6.40
N ASP A 125 -0.26 -11.71 5.58
CA ASP A 125 -1.06 -10.64 4.99
C ASP A 125 -1.69 -9.73 6.06
N GLU A 126 -2.05 -10.28 7.22
CA GLU A 126 -2.62 -9.55 8.36
C GLU A 126 -1.63 -8.56 8.99
N ASP A 127 -0.33 -8.89 9.03
CA ASP A 127 0.70 -7.95 9.50
C ASP A 127 0.77 -6.72 8.58
N LEU A 128 0.75 -6.95 7.26
CA LEU A 128 0.75 -5.89 6.26
C LEU A 128 -0.56 -5.10 6.26
N GLU A 129 -1.71 -5.76 6.43
CA GLU A 129 -2.98 -5.08 6.66
C GLU A 129 -2.91 -4.16 7.87
N GLY A 130 -2.34 -4.62 8.99
CA GLY A 130 -2.18 -3.83 10.21
C GLY A 130 -1.41 -2.53 9.96
N LYS A 131 -0.31 -2.60 9.22
CA LYS A 131 0.46 -1.41 8.81
C LYS A 131 -0.36 -0.47 7.93
N LEU A 132 -1.07 -1.00 6.94
CA LEU A 132 -1.92 -0.18 6.07
C LEU A 132 -3.08 0.48 6.84
N LEU A 133 -3.63 -0.20 7.85
CA LEU A 133 -4.65 0.36 8.73
C LEU A 133 -4.12 1.53 9.57
N THR A 134 -2.92 1.42 10.14
CA THR A 134 -2.25 2.54 10.83
C THR A 134 -2.09 3.75 9.90
N ILE A 135 -1.73 3.52 8.63
CA ILE A 135 -1.64 4.61 7.64
C ILE A 135 -3.04 5.19 7.35
N CYS A 136 -4.09 4.36 7.27
CA CYS A 136 -5.47 4.83 7.11
C CYS A 136 -5.93 5.72 8.28
N GLU A 137 -5.56 5.40 9.51
CA GLU A 137 -5.86 6.23 10.68
C GLU A 137 -5.15 7.58 10.60
N PHE A 138 -3.87 7.58 10.21
CA PHE A 138 -3.13 8.81 9.94
C PHE A 138 -3.83 9.66 8.86
N ILE A 139 -4.28 9.04 7.76
CA ILE A 139 -4.99 9.74 6.69
C ILE A 139 -6.26 10.40 7.19
N GLU A 140 -7.04 9.70 8.00
CA GLU A 140 -8.28 10.23 8.59
C GLU A 140 -8.01 11.48 9.44
N GLN A 141 -6.96 11.45 10.27
CA GLN A 141 -6.56 12.59 11.08
C GLN A 141 -6.18 13.80 10.22
N GLU A 142 -5.40 13.60 9.15
CA GLU A 142 -4.95 14.69 8.27
C GLU A 142 -6.07 15.29 7.41
N LEU A 143 -7.03 14.47 6.96
CA LEU A 143 -8.12 14.96 6.14
C LEU A 143 -9.19 15.71 6.96
N ASN A 144 -9.33 15.38 8.25
CA ASN A 144 -10.28 16.03 9.16
C ASN A 144 -9.71 17.26 9.90
N ARG A 145 -8.41 17.56 9.77
CA ARG A 145 -7.81 18.83 10.19
C ARG A 145 -8.16 19.97 9.24
#